data_AF-A0A7V8NNV9-F1
#
_entry.id   AF-A0A7V8NNV9-F1
#
_cell.length_a   1.000
_cell.length_b   1.000
_cell.length_c   1.000
_cell.angle_alpha   90.00
_cell.angle_beta   90.00
_cell.angle_gamma   90.00
#
_symmetry.space_group_name_H-M   'P 1'
#
loop_
_entity.id
_entity.type
_entity.pdbx_description
1 polymer ?
#
loop_
_entity_poly.entity_id
_entity_poly.type
_entity_poly.pdbx_seq_one_letter_code
_entity_poly.pdbx_strand_id
1 'polypeptide(L)' 'MDKAVHIVKVNGVTGFDSLTTLPSKNVQVTYTVGDHGPFVLVTPEKEFTPEYVDAETAKRANQLRALGLIPQ' A
#
# COMPACT_ATOMS: atom_id res chain seq x y z
N MET A 1 8.14 -4.95 -8.37
CA MET A 1 6.84 -4.27 -8.49
C MET A 1 6.01 -4.83 -9.64
N ASP A 2 4.74 -5.14 -9.40
CA ASP A 2 3.80 -5.66 -10.40
C ASP A 2 3.48 -4.59 -11.47
N LYS A 3 3.41 -4.98 -12.75
CA LYS A 3 3.19 -4.03 -13.86
C LYS A 3 1.84 -3.32 -13.79
N ALA A 4 0.84 -3.92 -13.15
CA ALA A 4 -0.47 -3.31 -12.98
C ALA A 4 -0.49 -2.27 -11.84
N VAL A 5 0.50 -2.27 -10.94
CA VAL A 5 0.51 -1.38 -9.79
C VAL A 5 1.15 -0.05 -10.17
N HIS A 6 0.47 1.05 -9.87
CA HIS A 6 1.00 2.40 -10.04
C HIS A 6 0.91 3.17 -8.72
N ILE A 7 2.05 3.59 -8.19
CA ILE A 7 2.09 4.47 -7.02
C ILE A 7 1.73 5.88 -7.48
N VAL A 8 0.67 6.44 -6.91
CA VAL A 8 0.18 7.79 -7.19
C VAL A 8 0.83 8.81 -6.28
N LYS A 9 0.94 8.49 -4.98
CA LYS A 9 1.43 9.43 -3.97
C LYS A 9 2.06 8.70 -2.79
N VAL A 10 3.12 9.28 -2.23
CA VAL A 10 3.70 8.85 -0.95
C VAL A 10 3.80 10.06 -0.04
N ASN A 11 3.19 9.99 1.15
CA ASN A 11 3.27 11.06 2.15
C ASN A 11 3.69 10.48 3.50
N GLY A 12 4.51 11.23 4.24
CA GLY A 12 4.63 11.04 5.68
C GLY A 12 3.34 11.52 6.37
N VAL A 13 2.79 10.71 7.25
CA VAL A 13 1.62 11.05 8.06
C VAL A 13 1.88 10.69 9.52
N THR A 14 1.38 11.51 10.43
CA THR A 14 1.38 11.18 11.85
C THR A 14 0.16 10.34 12.16
N GLY A 15 0.35 9.15 12.72
CA GLY A 15 -0.72 8.31 13.21
C GLY A 15 -0.56 7.99 14.69
N PHE A 16 -1.36 7.04 15.17
CA PHE A 16 -1.21 6.46 16.50
C PHE A 16 -0.80 5.01 16.35
N ASP A 17 0.20 4.60 17.12
CA ASP A 17 0.54 3.20 17.29
C ASP A 17 -0.59 2.53 18.10
N SER A 18 -1.23 1.51 17.53
CA SER A 18 -2.42 0.88 18.13
C SER A 18 -2.13 0.11 19.41
N LEU A 19 -0.85 -0.22 19.69
CA LEU A 19 -0.43 -0.95 20.88
C LEU A 19 -0.08 -0.01 22.02
N THR A 20 0.57 1.12 21.71
CA THR A 20 1.08 2.06 22.72
C THR A 20 0.25 3.34 22.85
N THR A 21 -0.67 3.60 21.91
CA THR A 21 -1.45 4.85 21.79
C THR A 21 -0.58 6.11 21.72
N LEU A 22 0.71 5.96 21.41
CA LEU A 22 1.63 7.07 21.23
C LEU A 22 1.60 7.54 19.77
N PRO A 23 1.86 8.85 19.53
CA PRO A 23 2.05 9.35 18.18
C PRO A 23 3.20 8.60 17.50
N SER A 24 2.94 8.05 16.31
CA SER A 24 3.95 7.40 15.48
C SER A 24 4.07 8.09 14.13
N LYS A 25 5.29 8.11 13.59
CA LYS A 25 5.52 8.49 12.20
C LYS A 25 5.18 7.31 11.31
N ASN A 26 4.26 7.52 10.38
CA ASN A 26 3.82 6.53 9.41
C ASN A 26 4.05 7.08 8.00
N VAL A 27 4.09 6.18 7.04
CA VAL A 27 4.11 6.49 5.61
C VAL A 27 2.79 5.99 5.02
N GLN A 28 2.13 6.89 4.31
CA GLN A 28 0.92 6.60 3.54
C GLN A 28 1.28 6.53 2.06
N VAL A 29 1.13 5.35 1.46
CA VAL A 29 1.29 5.11 0.04
C VAL A 29 -0.09 5.00 -0.60
N THR A 30 -0.40 5.89 -1.53
CA THR A 30 -1.59 5.84 -2.37
C THR A 30 -1.22 5.24 -3.72
N TYR A 31 -1.92 4.19 -4.14
CA TYR A 31 -1.62 3.47 -5.37
C TYR A 31 -2.90 3.01 -6.06
N THR A 32 -2.81 2.72 -7.36
CA THR A 32 -3.83 2.05 -8.15
C THR A 32 -3.32 0.71 -8.64
N VAL A 33 -4.24 -0.17 -9.03
CA VAL A 33 -3.93 -1.44 -9.68
C VAL A 33 -4.77 -1.55 -10.95
N GLY A 34 -4.14 -1.37 -12.11
CA GLY A 34 -4.85 -1.15 -13.38
C GLY A 34 -5.78 0.06 -13.25
N ASP A 35 -7.04 -0.13 -13.61
CA ASP A 35 -8.09 0.89 -13.48
C ASP A 35 -8.77 0.91 -12.10
N HIS A 36 -8.27 0.13 -11.12
CA HIS A 36 -8.87 0.03 -9.78
C HIS A 36 -8.13 0.86 -8.75
N GLY A 37 -8.87 1.60 -7.92
CA GLY A 37 -8.34 2.40 -6.81
C GLY A 37 -9.07 3.74 -6.64
N PRO A 38 -8.47 4.71 -5.92
CA PRO A 38 -7.18 4.62 -5.25
C PRO A 38 -7.24 3.76 -3.98
N PHE A 39 -6.21 2.92 -3.80
CA PHE A 39 -5.97 2.20 -2.56
C PHE A 39 -4.95 2.96 -1.69
N VAL A 40 -5.05 2.74 -0.39
CA VAL A 40 -4.16 3.36 0.60
C VAL A 40 -3.52 2.27 1.44
N LEU A 41 -2.19 2.26 1.46
CA LEU A 41 -1.37 1.48 2.39
C LEU A 41 -0.79 2.45 3.41
N VAL A 42 -1.07 2.22 4.69
CA VAL A 42 -0.47 2.97 5.81
C VAL A 42 0.43 2.00 6.57
N THR A 43 1.70 2.36 6.70
CA THR A 43 2.69 1.55 7.42
C THR A 43 3.55 2.43 8.32
N PRO A 44 4.02 1.97 9.50
CA PRO A 44 4.99 2.70 10.29
C PRO A 44 6.24 3.03 9.48
N GLU A 45 6.80 4.23 9.66
CA GLU A 45 8.00 4.67 8.92
C GLU A 45 9.21 3.73 9.17
N LYS A 46 9.29 3.15 10.36
CA LYS A 46 10.29 2.13 10.74
C LYS A 46 10.18 0.81 9.97
N GLU A 47 9.00 0.49 9.45
CA GLU A 47 8.69 -0.73 8.70
C GLU A 47 8.53 -0.47 7.20
N PHE A 48 8.63 0.80 6.79
CA PHE A 48 8.54 1.20 5.41
C PHE A 48 9.81 0.80 4.66
N THR A 49 9.72 -0.28 3.87
CA THR A 49 10.73 -0.66 2.89
C THR A 49 10.10 -0.80 1.50
N PRO A 50 10.87 -0.61 0.41
CA PRO A 50 10.39 -0.86 -0.94
C PRO A 50 9.82 -2.27 -1.12
N GLU A 51 10.45 -3.28 -0.52
CA GLU A 51 10.03 -4.68 -0.59
C GLU A 51 8.69 -4.91 0.11
N TYR A 52 8.46 -4.23 1.24
CA TYR A 52 7.18 -4.29 1.95
C TYR A 52 6.04 -3.71 1.10
N VAL A 53 6.27 -2.55 0.49
CA VAL A 53 5.29 -1.91 -0.41
C VAL A 53 5.00 -2.80 -1.61
N ASP A 54 6.04 -3.38 -2.22
CA ASP A 54 5.88 -4.31 -3.34
C ASP A 54 5.07 -5.55 -2.93
N ALA A 55 5.33 -6.13 -1.75
CA ALA A 55 4.60 -7.29 -1.26
C ALA A 55 3.12 -6.98 -1.00
N GLU A 56 2.81 -5.86 -0.32
CA GLU A 56 1.44 -5.47 0.01
C GLU A 56 0.62 -5.08 -1.23
N THR A 57 1.23 -4.33 -2.17
CA THR A 57 0.57 -3.98 -3.43
C THR A 57 0.38 -5.21 -4.33
N ALA A 58 1.33 -6.15 -4.36
CA ALA A 58 1.18 -7.41 -5.09
C ALA A 58 0.06 -8.29 -4.52
N LYS A 59 -0.12 -8.35 -3.19
CA LYS A 59 -1.27 -9.04 -2.57
C LYS A 59 -2.59 -8.48 -3.08
N ARG A 60 -2.72 -7.15 -3.14
CA ARG A 60 -3.91 -6.49 -3.68
C ARG A 60 -4.12 -6.80 -5.16
N ALA A 61 -3.06 -6.76 -5.96
CA ALA A 61 -3.15 -7.11 -7.38
C ALA A 61 -3.59 -8.57 -7.59
N ASN A 62 -3.03 -9.50 -6.82
CA ASN A 62 -3.42 -10.92 -6.89
C ASN A 62 -4.88 -11.15 -6.46
N GLN A 63 -5.39 -10.39 -5.49
CA GLN A 63 -6.81 -10.43 -5.15
C GLN A 63 -7.69 -9.97 -6.32
N LEU A 64 -7.33 -8.88 -6.99
CA LEU A 64 -8.08 -8.39 -8.15
C LEU A 64 -8.01 -9.36 -9.34
N ARG A 65 -6.86 -9.99 -9.58
CA ARG A 65 -6.71 -11.08 -10.57
C ARG A 65 -7.59 -12.28 -10.25
N ALA A 66 -7.62 -12.71 -8.99
CA ALA A 66 -8.43 -13.82 -8.55
C ALA A 66 -9.94 -13.56 -8.73
N LEU A 67 -10.36 -12.29 -8.67
CA LEU A 67 -11.72 -11.85 -8.96
C LEU A 67 -12.00 -11.63 -10.46
N GLY A 68 -11.00 -11.78 -11.34
CA GLY A 68 -11.12 -11.54 -12.78
C GLY A 68 -11.25 -10.06 -13.15
N LEU A 69 -10.91 -9.15 -12.23
CA LEU A 69 -11.05 -7.70 -12.42
C LEU A 69 -9.88 -7.06 -13.16
N ILE A 70 -8.73 -7.74 -13.21
CA ILE A 70 -7.54 -7.37 -13.99
C ILE A 70 -6.93 -8.64 -14.64
N PRO A 71 -6.19 -8.50 -15.75
CA PRO A 71 -5.53 -9.63 -16.41
C PRO A 71 -4.52 -10.34 -15.50
N GLN A 72 -4.36 -11.65 -15.71
CA GLN A 72 -3.35 -12.47 -15.03
C GLN A 72 -1.94 -12.04 -15.41
#